data_AF-A0A3E0K0L1-F1
#
_entry.id   AF-A0A3E0K0L1-F1
#
_cell.length_a   1.000
_cell.length_b   1.000
_cell.length_c   1.000
_cell.angle_alpha   90.00
_cell.angle_beta   90.00
_cell.angle_gamma   90.00
#
_symmetry.space_group_name_H-M   'P 1'
#
loop_
_entity.id
_entity.type
_entity.pdbx_description
1 polymer ?
#
loop_
_entity_poly.entity_id
_entity_poly.type
_entity_poly.pdbx_seq_one_letter_code
_entity_poly.pdbx_strand_id
1 'polypeptide(L)'
;MNMTEKKGILQWKDKNSGLIRAEDKNTYSFDWNCFLYGNLPNGEKVVFTVENNAKAKNIQSEWAVYFKTNVLDLENCDYDDFCDKTCQYAKILKKGKVTTSMIRKVYDQIHRAKTIREIKKLRPQFAYIAGRNQDKPRVKELMNILDDLAKNATEDSKSHLQYIQQFMEAVVAYLKFAGDTDR
;
A
#
# COMPACT_ATOMS: atom_id res chain seq x y z
N MET A 1 -23.48 -8.88 -6.84
CA MET A 1 -23.58 -7.44 -7.20
C MET A 1 -22.19 -7.00 -7.63
N ASN A 2 -22.02 -6.57 -8.88
CA ASN A 2 -20.74 -6.02 -9.35
C ASN A 2 -20.54 -4.66 -8.68
N MET A 3 -19.71 -4.60 -7.64
CA MET A 3 -19.30 -3.33 -7.06
C MET A 3 -18.34 -2.65 -8.04
N THR A 4 -18.78 -1.60 -8.71
CA THR A 4 -17.93 -0.84 -9.63
C THR A 4 -16.86 -0.08 -8.85
N GLU A 5 -15.59 -0.38 -9.13
CA GLU A 5 -14.47 0.40 -8.61
C GLU A 5 -14.42 1.78 -9.27
N LYS A 6 -14.11 2.80 -8.48
CA LYS A 6 -13.94 4.18 -8.90
C LYS A 6 -12.63 4.74 -8.37
N LYS A 7 -12.15 5.78 -9.05
CA LYS A 7 -10.97 6.55 -8.67
C LYS A 7 -11.35 7.99 -8.36
N GLY A 8 -10.62 8.61 -7.45
CA GLY A 8 -10.85 10.01 -7.09
C GLY A 8 -9.83 10.57 -6.12
N ILE A 9 -10.05 11.83 -5.74
CA ILE A 9 -9.20 12.57 -4.81
C ILE A 9 -9.92 12.71 -3.46
N LEU A 10 -9.24 12.30 -2.39
CA LEU A 10 -9.75 12.33 -1.03
C LEU A 10 -9.81 13.76 -0.46
N GLN A 11 -10.94 14.12 0.15
CA GLN A 11 -11.16 15.40 0.81
C GLN A 11 -11.77 15.22 2.20
N TRP A 12 -10.96 15.34 3.25
CA TRP A 12 -11.45 15.35 4.63
C TRP A 12 -12.23 16.63 4.91
N LYS A 13 -13.40 16.49 5.55
CA LYS A 13 -14.17 17.61 6.11
C LYS A 13 -13.85 17.80 7.59
N ASP A 14 -13.73 16.69 8.30
CA ASP A 14 -13.42 16.62 9.73
C ASP A 14 -12.58 15.37 10.00
N LYS A 15 -12.36 15.03 11.28
CA LYS A 15 -11.55 13.86 11.69
C LYS A 15 -12.19 12.48 11.39
N ASN A 16 -13.49 12.46 11.12
CA ASN A 16 -14.32 11.27 11.01
C ASN A 16 -14.97 11.11 9.64
N SER A 17 -15.11 12.18 8.85
CA SER A 17 -15.84 12.14 7.59
C SER A 17 -15.26 13.04 6.51
N GLY A 18 -15.62 12.76 5.26
CA GLY A 18 -15.21 13.56 4.12
C GLY A 18 -15.92 13.18 2.83
N LEU A 19 -15.35 13.66 1.73
CA LEU A 19 -15.82 13.43 0.37
C LEU A 19 -14.69 12.95 -0.53
N ILE A 20 -15.00 12.13 -1.53
CA ILE A 20 -14.11 11.81 -2.64
C ILE A 20 -14.66 12.50 -3.89
N ARG A 21 -13.85 13.35 -4.52
CA ARG A 21 -14.15 13.88 -5.86
C ARG A 21 -13.68 12.86 -6.87
N ALA A 22 -14.61 12.14 -7.48
CA ALA A 22 -14.30 11.06 -8.40
C ALA A 22 -14.03 11.57 -9.82
N GLU A 23 -13.33 10.75 -10.61
CA GLU A 23 -12.99 11.06 -12.00
C GLU A 23 -14.22 11.17 -12.91
N ASP A 24 -15.32 10.52 -12.53
CA ASP A 24 -16.62 10.61 -13.20
C ASP A 24 -17.39 11.91 -12.89
N LYS A 25 -16.73 12.88 -12.24
CA LYS A 25 -17.26 14.18 -11.81
C LYS A 25 -18.31 14.11 -10.70
N ASN A 26 -18.62 12.92 -10.18
CA ASN A 26 -19.47 12.76 -9.02
C ASN A 26 -18.67 12.93 -7.73
N THR A 27 -19.41 13.15 -6.64
CA THR A 27 -18.83 13.24 -5.30
C THR A 27 -19.46 12.19 -4.40
N TYR A 28 -18.62 11.48 -3.67
CA TYR A 28 -19.02 10.38 -2.80
C TYR A 28 -18.67 10.67 -1.35
N SER A 29 -19.59 10.46 -0.43
CA SER A 29 -19.33 10.66 1.00
C SER A 29 -18.62 9.44 1.61
N PHE A 30 -17.83 9.65 2.66
CA PHE A 30 -17.23 8.56 3.43
C PHE A 30 -17.14 8.91 4.92
N ASP A 31 -17.09 7.86 5.73
CA ASP A 31 -16.70 7.91 7.13
C ASP A 31 -15.33 7.23 7.31
N TRP A 32 -14.63 7.50 8.41
CA TRP A 32 -13.29 6.96 8.71
C TRP A 32 -13.24 5.42 8.68
N ASN A 33 -14.36 4.75 8.96
CA ASN A 33 -14.47 3.28 8.94
C ASN A 33 -14.57 2.70 7.53
N CYS A 34 -14.63 3.54 6.49
CA CYS A 34 -14.75 3.12 5.09
C CYS A 34 -13.39 2.81 4.46
N PHE A 35 -12.28 3.11 5.14
CA PHE A 35 -10.93 2.78 4.70
C PHE A 35 -10.58 1.35 5.09
N LEU A 36 -10.01 0.60 4.16
CA LEU A 36 -9.51 -0.74 4.46
C LEU A 36 -8.31 -0.68 5.42
N TYR A 37 -7.51 0.39 5.33
CA TYR A 37 -6.12 0.38 5.81
C TYR A 37 -5.68 1.68 6.51
N GLY A 38 -6.52 2.21 7.40
CA GLY A 38 -6.25 3.44 8.12
C GLY A 38 -6.42 4.70 7.26
N ASN A 39 -6.35 5.86 7.91
CA ASN A 39 -6.68 7.13 7.27
C ASN A 39 -5.58 7.54 6.29
N LEU A 40 -5.96 7.98 5.11
CA LEU A 40 -5.03 8.54 4.12
C LEU A 40 -4.97 10.06 4.22
N PRO A 41 -3.85 10.69 3.85
CA PRO A 41 -3.74 12.16 3.85
C PRO A 41 -4.78 12.82 2.93
N ASN A 42 -5.15 14.06 3.26
CA ASN A 42 -5.99 14.87 2.38
C ASN A 42 -5.32 15.08 1.01
N GLY A 43 -6.10 15.03 -0.07
CA GLY A 43 -5.60 15.15 -1.44
C GLY A 43 -5.01 13.87 -2.03
N GLU A 44 -5.05 12.75 -1.30
CA GLU A 44 -4.57 11.47 -1.80
C GLU A 44 -5.46 10.95 -2.94
N LYS A 45 -4.85 10.37 -3.98
CA LYS A 45 -5.56 9.58 -4.99
C LYS A 45 -5.93 8.22 -4.44
N VAL A 46 -7.22 7.89 -4.53
CA VAL A 46 -7.79 6.69 -3.92
C VAL A 46 -8.62 5.90 -4.92
N VAL A 47 -8.64 4.59 -4.70
CA VAL A 47 -9.56 3.64 -5.31
C VAL A 47 -10.57 3.23 -4.25
N PHE A 48 -11.84 3.15 -4.64
CA PHE A 48 -12.95 2.84 -3.74
C PHE A 48 -14.09 2.18 -4.50
N THR A 49 -14.98 1.52 -3.77
CA THR A 49 -16.26 1.03 -4.29
C THR A 49 -17.40 1.93 -3.82
N VAL A 50 -18.49 1.94 -4.58
CA VAL A 50 -19.69 2.71 -4.23
C VAL A 50 -20.76 1.77 -3.71
N GLU A 51 -21.26 2.05 -2.50
CA GLU A 51 -22.50 1.49 -1.96
C GLU A 51 -23.68 2.43 -2.25
N ASN A 52 -24.89 1.97 -1.90
CA ASN A 52 -26.12 2.75 -1.99
C ASN A 52 -25.93 4.18 -1.42
N ASN A 53 -26.68 5.14 -1.98
CA ASN A 53 -26.67 6.55 -1.55
C ASN A 53 -25.34 7.29 -1.75
N ALA A 54 -24.57 6.94 -2.79
CA ALA A 54 -23.30 7.62 -3.12
C ALA A 54 -22.28 7.61 -1.96
N LYS A 55 -22.22 6.51 -1.22
CA LYS A 55 -21.26 6.30 -0.14
C LYS A 55 -20.06 5.50 -0.62
N ALA A 56 -18.87 6.03 -0.44
CA ALA A 56 -17.62 5.35 -0.76
C ALA A 56 -17.24 4.34 0.34
N LYS A 57 -16.75 3.18 -0.09
CA LYS A 57 -16.32 2.05 0.75
C LYS A 57 -15.04 1.44 0.21
N ASN A 58 -14.44 0.58 1.02
CA ASN A 58 -13.21 -0.13 0.69
C ASN A 58 -12.10 0.80 0.20
N ILE A 59 -12.01 1.99 0.80
CA ILE A 59 -11.12 3.06 0.35
C ILE A 59 -9.67 2.65 0.62
N GLN A 60 -8.85 2.76 -0.41
CA GLN A 60 -7.42 2.47 -0.39
C GLN A 60 -6.69 3.40 -1.36
N SER A 61 -5.40 3.63 -1.15
CA SER A 61 -4.62 4.47 -2.08
C SER A 61 -4.43 3.75 -3.42
N GLU A 62 -4.17 4.54 -4.47
CA GLU A 62 -3.79 3.97 -5.77
C GLU A 62 -2.53 3.09 -5.67
N TRP A 63 -1.60 3.42 -4.77
CA TRP A 63 -0.38 2.64 -4.51
C TRP A 63 -0.70 1.27 -3.97
N ALA A 64 -1.57 1.20 -2.96
CA ALA A 64 -1.96 -0.08 -2.37
C ALA A 64 -2.62 -0.98 -3.42
N VAL A 65 -3.51 -0.45 -4.25
CA VAL A 65 -4.11 -1.22 -5.35
C VAL A 65 -3.04 -1.70 -6.32
N TYR A 66 -2.21 -0.79 -6.83
CA TYR A 66 -1.19 -1.10 -7.81
C TYR A 66 -0.27 -2.24 -7.34
N PHE A 67 0.32 -2.14 -6.14
CA PHE A 67 1.28 -3.15 -5.69
C PHE A 67 0.62 -4.49 -5.36
N LYS A 68 -0.60 -4.49 -4.82
CA LYS A 68 -1.33 -5.74 -4.56
C LYS A 68 -1.68 -6.48 -5.84
N THR A 69 -1.99 -5.74 -6.90
CA THR A 69 -2.31 -6.31 -8.21
C THR A 69 -1.06 -6.83 -8.92
N ASN A 70 0.03 -6.06 -8.93
CA ASN A 70 1.15 -6.34 -9.84
C ASN A 70 2.31 -7.12 -9.20
N VAL A 71 2.55 -7.01 -7.89
CA VAL A 71 3.77 -7.60 -7.29
C VAL A 71 3.80 -9.13 -7.36
N LEU A 72 2.67 -9.82 -7.35
CA LEU A 72 2.69 -11.29 -7.49
C LEU A 72 2.83 -11.75 -8.95
N ASP A 73 2.82 -10.83 -9.91
CA ASP A 73 2.84 -11.12 -11.34
C ASP A 73 3.85 -10.22 -12.08
N LEU A 74 5.04 -10.01 -11.50
CA LEU A 74 6.03 -9.09 -12.08
C LEU A 74 6.57 -9.54 -13.44
N GLU A 75 6.43 -10.82 -13.79
CA GLU A 75 6.82 -11.34 -15.12
C GLU A 75 5.94 -10.79 -16.24
N ASN A 76 4.66 -10.53 -15.96
CA ASN A 76 3.71 -10.02 -16.95
C ASN A 76 3.44 -8.51 -16.78
N CYS A 77 4.07 -7.87 -15.79
CA CYS A 77 3.96 -6.43 -15.59
C CYS A 77 4.99 -5.67 -16.45
N ASP A 78 4.69 -4.42 -16.77
CA ASP A 78 5.70 -3.48 -17.25
C ASP A 78 6.68 -3.18 -16.09
N TYR A 79 7.89 -3.74 -16.19
CA TYR A 79 8.88 -3.64 -15.11
C TYR A 79 9.43 -2.22 -14.92
N ASP A 80 9.46 -1.41 -15.99
CA ASP A 80 9.87 -0.02 -15.91
C ASP A 80 8.78 0.81 -15.18
N ASP A 81 7.49 0.56 -15.47
CA ASP A 81 6.39 1.14 -14.70
C ASP A 81 6.45 0.70 -13.24
N PHE A 82 6.72 -0.57 -12.94
CA PHE A 82 6.91 -1.04 -11.57
C PHE A 82 8.02 -0.28 -10.84
N CYS A 83 9.16 -0.06 -11.50
CA CYS A 83 10.28 0.71 -10.95
C CYS A 83 9.87 2.17 -10.68
N ASP A 84 9.21 2.82 -11.64
CA ASP A 84 8.75 4.20 -11.53
C ASP A 84 7.70 4.36 -10.42
N LYS A 85 6.73 3.46 -10.34
CA LYS A 85 5.71 3.44 -9.27
C LYS A 85 6.36 3.20 -7.91
N THR A 86 7.33 2.31 -7.80
CA THR A 86 8.05 2.08 -6.55
C THR A 86 8.86 3.30 -6.14
N CYS A 87 9.52 3.98 -7.08
CA CYS A 87 10.24 5.23 -6.83
C CYS A 87 9.31 6.34 -6.34
N GLN A 88 8.16 6.54 -7.01
CA GLN A 88 7.14 7.50 -6.60
C GLN A 88 6.58 7.16 -5.21
N TYR A 89 6.26 5.89 -4.97
CA TYR A 89 5.76 5.45 -3.67
C TYR A 89 6.79 5.64 -2.56
N ALA A 90 8.09 5.42 -2.82
CA ALA A 90 9.15 5.69 -1.86
C ALA A 90 9.20 7.18 -1.45
N LYS A 91 8.96 8.11 -2.38
CA LYS A 91 8.81 9.55 -2.07
C LYS A 91 7.59 9.82 -1.18
N ILE A 92 6.48 9.12 -1.43
CA ILE A 92 5.27 9.19 -0.60
C ILE A 92 5.53 8.65 0.82
N LEU A 93 6.21 7.51 0.95
CA LEU A 93 6.66 6.95 2.22
C LEU A 93 7.54 7.95 2.98
N LYS A 94 8.51 8.57 2.29
CA LYS A 94 9.40 9.60 2.85
C LYS A 94 8.61 10.81 3.36
N LYS A 95 7.68 11.34 2.57
CA LYS A 95 6.78 12.44 2.97
C LYS A 95 5.92 12.05 4.19
N GLY A 96 5.55 10.78 4.29
CA GLY A 96 4.91 10.17 5.47
C GLY A 96 5.85 9.90 6.65
N LYS A 97 7.09 10.41 6.63
CA LYS A 97 8.13 10.23 7.65
C LYS A 97 8.48 8.77 7.93
N VAL A 98 8.34 7.90 6.93
CA VAL A 98 8.83 6.52 7.01
C VAL A 98 10.34 6.54 6.90
N THR A 99 11.00 5.89 7.86
CA THR A 99 12.47 5.76 7.87
C THR A 99 12.87 4.32 7.58
N THR A 100 14.09 4.12 7.08
CA THR A 100 14.62 2.78 6.83
C THR A 100 14.63 1.93 8.10
N SER A 101 14.95 2.50 9.27
CA SER A 101 14.94 1.77 10.55
C SER A 101 13.56 1.23 10.94
N MET A 102 12.47 1.91 10.54
CA MET A 102 11.10 1.45 10.83
C MET A 102 10.76 0.15 10.09
N ILE A 103 11.30 -0.02 8.87
CA ILE A 103 10.97 -1.13 7.96
C ILE A 103 12.08 -2.16 7.82
N ARG A 104 13.32 -1.84 8.23
CA ARG A 104 14.54 -2.68 8.08
C ARG A 104 14.34 -4.09 8.61
N LYS A 105 13.76 -4.24 9.81
CA LYS A 105 13.54 -5.56 10.41
C LYS A 105 12.69 -6.46 9.51
N VAL A 106 11.62 -5.91 8.93
CA VAL A 106 10.74 -6.67 8.02
C VAL A 106 11.43 -6.94 6.69
N TYR A 107 12.12 -5.94 6.13
CA TYR A 107 12.95 -6.12 4.93
C TYR A 107 13.94 -7.29 5.12
N ASP A 108 14.71 -7.26 6.20
CA ASP A 108 15.72 -8.28 6.50
C ASP A 108 15.14 -9.69 6.64
N GLN A 109 13.91 -9.82 7.14
CA GLN A 109 13.22 -11.11 7.27
C GLN A 109 12.65 -11.59 5.95
N ILE A 110 12.07 -10.68 5.16
CA ILE A 110 11.55 -10.99 3.82
C ILE A 110 12.69 -11.41 2.90
N HIS A 111 13.79 -10.66 2.90
CA HIS A 111 14.96 -10.95 2.09
C HIS A 111 15.63 -12.28 2.45
N ARG A 112 15.61 -12.66 3.75
CA ARG A 112 16.15 -13.96 4.20
C ARG A 112 15.19 -15.13 4.06
N ALA A 113 13.92 -14.89 3.75
CA ALA A 113 12.93 -15.95 3.62
C ALA A 113 13.28 -16.88 2.45
N LYS A 114 13.14 -18.18 2.67
CA LYS A 114 13.41 -19.23 1.68
C LYS A 114 12.12 -19.81 1.10
N THR A 115 10.99 -19.53 1.73
CA THR A 115 9.67 -20.05 1.33
C THR A 115 8.59 -19.01 1.52
N ILE A 116 7.51 -19.11 0.76
CA ILE A 116 6.31 -18.28 0.97
C ILE A 116 5.69 -18.52 2.34
N ARG A 117 5.80 -19.74 2.89
CA ARG A 117 5.34 -20.05 4.24
C ARG A 117 6.03 -19.18 5.31
N GLU A 118 7.31 -18.88 5.14
CA GLU A 118 8.04 -17.96 6.03
C GLU A 118 7.52 -16.52 5.89
N ILE A 119 7.21 -16.06 4.68
CA ILE A 119 6.56 -14.75 4.45
C ILE A 119 5.18 -14.69 5.12
N LYS A 120 4.35 -15.74 4.96
CA LYS A 120 3.03 -15.85 5.61
C LYS A 120 3.13 -15.79 7.14
N LYS A 121 4.21 -16.31 7.75
CA LYS A 121 4.44 -16.22 9.20
C LYS A 121 4.77 -14.80 9.68
N LEU A 122 5.14 -13.87 8.79
CA LEU A 122 5.41 -12.47 9.14
C LEU A 122 4.14 -11.61 9.29
N ARG A 123 2.96 -12.12 8.90
CA ARG A 123 1.68 -11.38 8.97
C ARG A 123 1.38 -10.76 10.35
N PRO A 124 1.54 -11.48 11.48
CA PRO A 124 1.38 -10.86 12.81
C PRO A 124 2.38 -9.72 13.07
N GLN A 125 3.59 -9.84 12.53
CA GLN A 125 4.62 -8.81 12.67
C GLN A 125 4.30 -7.56 11.83
N PHE A 126 3.71 -7.73 10.64
CA PHE A 126 3.20 -6.59 9.85
C PHE A 126 2.14 -5.82 10.64
N ALA A 127 1.17 -6.54 11.24
CA ALA A 127 0.15 -5.94 12.09
C ALA A 127 0.75 -5.21 13.30
N TYR A 128 1.74 -5.82 13.98
CA TYR A 128 2.45 -5.18 15.10
C TYR A 128 3.18 -3.89 14.68
N ILE A 129 3.87 -3.89 13.53
CA ILE A 129 4.59 -2.72 13.05
C ILE A 129 3.65 -1.60 12.62
N ALA A 130 2.50 -1.94 12.01
CA ALA A 130 1.45 -0.98 11.74
C ALA A 130 0.88 -0.40 13.05
N GLY A 131 0.59 -1.25 14.04
CA GLY A 131 0.01 -0.87 15.32
C GLY A 131 0.93 -0.05 16.24
N ARG A 132 2.25 -0.25 16.17
CA ARG A 132 3.22 0.57 16.94
C ARG A 132 3.52 1.93 16.28
N ASN A 133 3.15 2.12 15.02
CA ASN A 133 3.35 3.36 14.24
C ASN A 133 2.00 3.98 13.84
N GLN A 134 1.04 4.04 14.75
CA GLN A 134 -0.32 4.55 14.49
C GLN A 134 -0.34 6.00 13.98
N ASP A 135 0.67 6.79 14.36
CA ASP A 135 0.86 8.17 13.93
C ASP A 135 1.40 8.29 12.49
N LYS A 136 1.76 7.17 11.84
CA LYS A 136 2.36 7.14 10.50
C LYS A 136 1.53 6.26 9.55
N PRO A 137 0.48 6.81 8.93
CA PRO A 137 -0.39 6.05 8.02
C PRO A 137 0.34 5.31 6.90
N ARG A 138 1.46 5.85 6.41
CA ARG A 138 2.27 5.23 5.35
C ARG A 138 3.01 3.96 5.80
N VAL A 139 3.37 3.84 7.08
CA VAL A 139 3.89 2.57 7.61
C VAL A 139 2.79 1.52 7.58
N LYS A 140 1.59 1.88 8.04
CA LYS A 140 0.42 0.99 8.04
C LYS A 140 0.06 0.55 6.61
N GLU A 141 0.04 1.47 5.66
CA GLU A 141 -0.19 1.18 4.24
C GLU A 141 0.80 0.14 3.69
N LEU A 142 2.12 0.34 3.86
CA LEU A 142 3.13 -0.62 3.42
C LEU A 142 2.94 -1.99 4.08
N MET A 143 2.70 -2.04 5.39
CA MET A 143 2.47 -3.31 6.10
C MET A 143 1.22 -4.04 5.59
N ASN A 144 0.19 -3.31 5.17
CA ASN A 144 -1.03 -3.90 4.62
C ASN A 144 -0.84 -4.41 3.18
N ILE A 145 -0.02 -3.74 2.37
CA ILE A 145 0.41 -4.27 1.07
C ILE A 145 1.13 -5.61 1.30
N LEU A 146 2.07 -5.67 2.24
CA LEU A 146 2.80 -6.90 2.55
C LEU A 146 1.92 -8.01 3.12
N ASP A 147 0.93 -7.70 3.98
CA ASP A 147 -0.02 -8.70 4.47
C ASP A 147 -0.85 -9.30 3.34
N ASP A 148 -1.30 -8.46 2.41
CA ASP A 148 -2.07 -8.87 1.24
C ASP A 148 -1.26 -9.78 0.33
N LEU A 149 -0.03 -9.37 -0.02
CA LEU A 149 0.89 -10.19 -0.81
C LEU A 149 1.20 -11.52 -0.13
N ALA A 150 1.49 -11.50 1.17
CA ALA A 150 1.74 -12.72 1.94
C ALA A 150 0.51 -13.64 1.93
N LYS A 151 -0.69 -13.08 2.12
CA LYS A 151 -1.95 -13.83 2.11
C LYS A 151 -2.22 -14.48 0.75
N ASN A 152 -2.02 -13.74 -0.34
CA ASN A 152 -2.39 -14.15 -1.69
C ASN A 152 -1.29 -14.92 -2.43
N ALA A 153 -0.04 -14.92 -1.95
CA ALA A 153 1.02 -15.73 -2.55
C ALA A 153 0.77 -17.24 -2.39
N THR A 154 0.91 -17.97 -3.51
CA THR A 154 0.95 -19.45 -3.59
C THR A 154 2.15 -20.04 -2.85
N GLU A 155 1.94 -21.06 -2.01
CA GLU A 155 2.94 -21.57 -1.05
C GLU A 155 4.20 -22.15 -1.71
N ASP A 156 4.07 -22.80 -2.87
CA ASP A 156 5.17 -23.42 -3.61
C ASP A 156 5.75 -22.52 -4.72
N SER A 157 5.24 -21.29 -4.87
CA SER A 157 5.70 -20.38 -5.92
C SER A 157 7.03 -19.72 -5.53
N LYS A 158 8.12 -20.16 -6.15
CA LYS A 158 9.42 -19.50 -6.06
C LYS A 158 9.40 -18.10 -6.66
N SER A 159 8.66 -17.91 -7.76
CA SER A 159 8.53 -16.61 -8.42
C SER A 159 7.87 -15.58 -7.50
N HIS A 160 6.77 -15.93 -6.82
CA HIS A 160 6.13 -15.02 -5.86
C HIS A 160 7.08 -14.61 -4.72
N LEU A 161 7.90 -15.54 -4.23
CA LEU A 161 8.88 -15.23 -3.19
C LEU A 161 9.88 -14.19 -3.71
N GLN A 162 10.43 -14.44 -4.89
CA GLN A 162 11.38 -13.52 -5.54
C GLN A 162 10.75 -12.16 -5.81
N TYR A 163 9.50 -12.10 -6.26
CA TYR A 163 8.84 -10.82 -6.54
C TYR A 163 8.56 -9.99 -5.28
N ILE A 164 8.12 -10.62 -4.18
CA ILE A 164 7.95 -9.93 -2.89
C ILE A 164 9.31 -9.41 -2.38
N GLN A 165 10.38 -10.19 -2.56
CA GLN A 165 11.75 -9.78 -2.21
C GLN A 165 12.20 -8.59 -3.04
N GLN A 166 12.01 -8.63 -4.37
CA GLN A 166 12.32 -7.53 -5.29
C GLN A 166 11.53 -6.27 -4.94
N PHE A 167 10.23 -6.39 -4.63
CA PHE A 167 9.42 -5.26 -4.18
C PHE A 167 9.99 -4.59 -2.93
N MET A 168 10.31 -5.38 -1.91
CA MET A 168 10.87 -4.83 -0.67
C MET A 168 12.28 -4.25 -0.86
N GLU A 169 13.09 -4.85 -1.73
CA GLU A 169 14.39 -4.32 -2.12
C GLU A 169 14.27 -2.97 -2.83
N ALA A 170 13.40 -2.88 -3.84
CA ALA A 170 13.14 -1.65 -4.59
C ALA A 170 12.60 -0.54 -3.67
N VAL A 171 11.66 -0.85 -2.77
CA VAL A 171 11.16 0.11 -1.77
C VAL A 171 12.30 0.67 -0.91
N VAL A 172 13.19 -0.20 -0.39
CA VAL A 172 14.31 0.24 0.47
C VAL A 172 15.34 1.03 -0.33
N ALA A 173 15.68 0.59 -1.55
CA ALA A 173 16.62 1.27 -2.43
C ALA A 173 16.13 2.68 -2.77
N TYR A 174 14.90 2.83 -3.25
CA TYR A 174 14.33 4.12 -3.60
C TYR A 174 14.06 5.01 -2.38
N LEU A 175 13.72 4.44 -1.21
CA LEU A 175 13.56 5.22 0.02
C LEU A 175 14.90 5.82 0.48
N LYS A 176 16.00 5.10 0.26
CA LYS A 176 17.36 5.61 0.50
C LYS A 176 17.72 6.69 -0.51
N PHE A 177 17.52 6.44 -1.81
CA PHE A 177 17.78 7.40 -2.89
C PHE A 177 17.01 8.73 -2.70
N ALA A 178 15.71 8.65 -2.35
CA ALA A 178 14.90 9.81 -2.04
C ALA A 178 15.35 10.56 -0.77
N GLY A 179 16.14 9.93 0.09
CA GLY A 179 16.73 10.57 1.26
C GLY A 179 18.05 11.30 1.00
N ASP A 180 18.73 10.97 -0.10
CA ASP A 180 20.01 11.56 -0.49
C ASP A 180 19.83 12.80 -1.38
N THR A 181 18.66 12.99 -2.00
CA THR A 181 18.33 14.13 -2.88
C THR A 181 17.89 15.41 -2.15
N ASP A 182 17.60 15.32 -0.85
CA ASP A 182 17.27 16.47 0.02
C ASP A 182 18.52 17.02 0.76
N ARG A 183 19.74 16.65 0.34
CA ARG A 183 21.01 17.06 0.95
C ARG A 183 21.81 18.00 0.06
#